data_AF-A0A5U5W337-F1
#
_entry.id   AF-A0A5U5W337-F1
#
_cell.length_a   1.000
_cell.length_b   1.000
_cell.length_c   1.000
_cell.angle_alpha   90.00
_cell.angle_beta   90.00
_cell.angle_gamma   90.00
#
_symmetry.space_group_name_H-M   'P 1'
#
loop_
_entity.id
_entity.type
_entity.pdbx_description
1 polymer ?
#
loop_
_entity_poly.entity_id
_entity_poly.type
_entity_poly.pdbx_seq_one_letter_code
_entity_poly.pdbx_strand_id
1 'polypeptide(L)'
;SIIDAAVVIANELQVAANNATQTYNNHYQNGTHTKADKANMLAASTKLAYFTNNVLNAVNDEKLAGVFYYAIKASKQAPEAFFREAMTNSYSLEKLVYLVKSIKSGKCVYSVADMSGSRVFALIEMINDELETFTNGAVFDLMNEAKKANEIKLDAGYTQANQLINLCERLGLVEKIKGMGAAKNGSQQYRFIKNDFYNYLADAFKA
;
A
#
# COMPACT_ATOMS: atom_id res chain seq x y z
N SER A 1 19.52 -0.16 -8.70
CA SER A 1 18.25 0.31 -9.30
C SER A 1 17.07 -0.14 -8.44
N ILE A 2 15.82 0.23 -8.75
CA ILE A 2 14.64 -0.31 -8.03
C ILE A 2 14.45 -1.81 -8.27
N ILE A 3 14.85 -2.30 -9.45
CA ILE A 3 14.78 -3.71 -9.82
C ILE A 3 15.77 -4.50 -8.97
N ASP A 4 17.02 -4.05 -8.88
CA ASP A 4 18.05 -4.73 -8.06
C ASP A 4 17.62 -4.83 -6.61
N ALA A 5 17.05 -3.75 -6.06
CA ALA A 5 16.52 -3.75 -4.71
C ALA A 5 15.37 -4.74 -4.54
N ALA A 6 14.41 -4.79 -5.47
CA ALA A 6 13.34 -5.77 -5.42
C ALA A 6 13.89 -7.21 -5.50
N VAL A 7 14.89 -7.47 -6.33
CA VAL A 7 15.56 -8.78 -6.42
C VAL A 7 16.25 -9.17 -5.11
N VAL A 8 16.96 -8.24 -4.47
CA VAL A 8 17.57 -8.46 -3.14
C VAL A 8 16.50 -8.88 -2.13
N ILE A 9 15.38 -8.17 -2.08
CA ILE A 9 14.28 -8.47 -1.14
C ILE A 9 13.61 -9.80 -1.47
N ALA A 10 13.41 -10.12 -2.75
CA ALA A 10 12.87 -11.42 -3.16
C ALA A 10 13.79 -12.56 -2.70
N ASN A 11 15.11 -12.39 -2.80
CA ASN A 11 16.08 -13.37 -2.33
C ASN A 11 16.05 -13.52 -0.79
N GLU A 12 15.97 -12.42 -0.04
CA GLU A 12 15.82 -12.45 1.42
C GLU A 12 14.55 -13.22 1.84
N LEU A 13 13.42 -12.95 1.17
CA LEU A 13 12.16 -13.65 1.40
C LEU A 13 12.25 -15.14 1.02
N GLN A 14 12.97 -15.47 -0.05
CA GLN A 14 13.20 -16.86 -0.47
C GLN A 14 14.00 -17.64 0.57
N VAL A 15 15.07 -17.04 1.10
CA VAL A 15 15.87 -17.65 2.19
C VAL A 15 14.99 -17.87 3.42
N ALA A 16 14.19 -16.88 3.82
CA ALA A 16 13.28 -17.02 4.95
C ALA A 16 12.23 -18.13 4.75
N ALA A 17 11.63 -18.22 3.55
CA ALA A 17 10.66 -19.26 3.22
C ALA A 17 11.30 -20.67 3.20
N ASN A 18 12.50 -20.79 2.65
CA ASN A 18 13.25 -22.05 2.62
C ASN A 18 13.58 -22.51 4.05
N ASN A 19 14.07 -21.61 4.90
CA ASN A 19 14.38 -21.91 6.30
C ASN A 19 13.13 -22.36 7.06
N ALA A 20 12.01 -21.63 6.94
CA ALA A 20 10.76 -22.00 7.60
C ALA A 20 10.23 -23.37 7.15
N THR A 21 10.36 -23.67 5.85
CA THR A 21 9.99 -24.98 5.28
C THR A 21 10.89 -26.09 5.81
N GLN A 22 12.20 -25.88 5.86
CA GLN A 22 13.16 -26.84 6.40
C GLN A 22 12.90 -27.12 7.88
N THR A 23 12.68 -26.08 8.70
CA THR A 23 12.32 -26.22 10.12
C THR A 23 11.05 -27.05 10.29
N TYR A 24 9.99 -26.73 9.54
CA TYR A 24 8.74 -27.49 9.60
C TYR A 24 8.95 -28.97 9.24
N ASN A 25 9.65 -29.25 8.13
CA ASN A 25 9.88 -30.62 7.67
C ASN A 25 10.72 -31.43 8.67
N ASN A 26 11.76 -30.82 9.26
CA ASN A 26 12.57 -31.47 10.29
C ASN A 26 11.75 -31.81 11.53
N HIS A 27 10.94 -30.87 12.03
CA HIS A 27 10.07 -31.12 13.18
C HIS A 27 8.96 -32.14 12.84
N TYR A 28 8.47 -32.13 11.60
CA TYR A 28 7.45 -33.09 11.15
C TYR A 28 7.99 -34.52 11.14
N GLN A 29 9.19 -34.72 10.56
CA GLN A 29 9.88 -36.01 10.55
C GLN A 29 10.19 -36.53 11.97
N ASN A 30 10.55 -35.63 12.88
CA ASN A 30 10.87 -35.97 14.27
C ASN A 30 9.62 -36.12 15.17
N GLY A 31 8.41 -35.90 14.65
CA GLY A 31 7.18 -35.94 15.44
C GLY A 31 7.01 -34.77 16.43
N THR A 32 7.81 -33.71 16.31
CA THR A 32 7.82 -32.55 17.22
C THR A 32 7.19 -31.28 16.64
N HIS A 33 6.61 -31.36 15.43
CA HIS A 33 6.02 -30.20 14.77
C HIS A 33 4.88 -29.57 15.56
N THR A 34 4.81 -28.25 15.51
CA THR A 34 3.78 -27.45 16.16
C THR A 34 2.86 -26.78 15.15
N LYS A 35 1.70 -26.30 15.61
CA LYS A 35 0.84 -25.42 14.81
C LYS A 35 1.57 -24.13 14.40
N ALA A 36 2.47 -23.63 15.26
CA ALA A 36 3.27 -22.45 14.99
C ALA A 36 4.26 -22.69 13.84
N ASP A 37 4.91 -23.85 13.77
CA ASP A 37 5.82 -24.19 12.66
C ASP A 37 5.10 -24.17 11.31
N LYS A 38 3.92 -24.79 11.25
CA LYS A 38 3.09 -24.78 10.03
C LYS A 38 2.64 -23.36 9.67
N ALA A 39 2.19 -22.57 10.65
CA ALA A 39 1.78 -21.19 10.43
C ALA A 39 2.93 -20.31 9.92
N ASN A 40 4.13 -20.47 10.48
CA ASN A 40 5.34 -19.74 10.07
C ASN A 40 5.75 -20.09 8.63
N MET A 41 5.74 -21.38 8.27
CA MET A 41 6.02 -21.83 6.90
C MET A 41 5.03 -21.22 5.89
N LEU A 42 3.73 -21.27 6.20
CA LEU A 42 2.69 -20.71 5.35
C LEU A 42 2.81 -19.19 5.22
N ALA A 43 3.07 -18.49 6.33
CA ALA A 43 3.23 -17.04 6.33
C ALA A 43 4.44 -16.60 5.49
N ALA A 44 5.60 -17.25 5.65
CA ALA A 44 6.80 -16.94 4.88
C ALA A 44 6.60 -17.20 3.38
N SER A 45 6.01 -18.34 3.02
CA SER A 45 5.74 -18.71 1.63
C SER A 45 4.72 -17.76 0.98
N THR A 46 3.66 -17.40 1.71
CA THR A 46 2.65 -16.44 1.24
C THR A 46 3.27 -15.06 1.03
N LYS A 47 4.12 -14.62 1.95
CA LYS A 47 4.81 -13.32 1.85
C LYS A 47 5.73 -13.25 0.64
N LEU A 48 6.53 -14.29 0.39
CA LEU A 48 7.37 -14.42 -0.80
C LEU A 48 6.54 -14.40 -2.09
N ALA A 49 5.49 -15.22 -2.16
CA ALA A 49 4.63 -15.30 -3.33
C ALA A 49 3.95 -13.96 -3.61
N TYR A 50 3.44 -13.30 -2.58
CA TYR A 50 2.81 -11.99 -2.71
C TYR A 50 3.79 -10.94 -3.25
N PHE A 51 5.00 -10.85 -2.69
CA PHE A 51 6.01 -9.90 -3.15
C PHE A 51 6.45 -10.17 -4.60
N THR A 52 6.72 -11.43 -4.94
CA THR A 52 7.13 -11.83 -6.29
C THR A 52 6.04 -11.47 -7.31
N ASN A 53 4.79 -11.86 -7.02
CA ASN A 53 3.69 -11.71 -7.97
C ASN A 53 3.25 -10.26 -8.17
N ASN A 54 3.40 -9.41 -7.15
CA ASN A 54 2.84 -8.05 -7.17
C ASN A 54 3.90 -6.93 -7.22
N VAL A 55 5.11 -7.16 -6.68
CA VAL A 55 6.18 -6.16 -6.67
C VAL A 55 7.21 -6.48 -7.74
N LEU A 56 7.80 -7.68 -7.72
CA LEU A 56 8.86 -8.04 -8.66
C LEU A 56 8.36 -7.99 -10.11
N ASN A 57 7.16 -8.51 -10.36
CA ASN A 57 6.53 -8.40 -11.69
C ASN A 57 6.25 -6.95 -12.10
N ALA A 58 5.87 -6.09 -11.16
CA ALA A 58 5.53 -4.70 -11.45
C ALA A 58 6.77 -3.85 -11.73
N VAL A 59 7.89 -4.07 -11.02
CA VAL A 59 9.12 -3.31 -11.27
C VAL A 59 9.80 -3.68 -12.60
N ASN A 60 9.42 -4.81 -13.22
CA ASN A 60 9.88 -5.22 -14.54
C ASN A 60 9.06 -4.61 -15.70
N ASP A 61 7.96 -3.91 -15.40
CA ASP A 61 7.14 -3.17 -16.36
C ASP A 61 7.38 -1.67 -16.15
N GLU A 62 7.86 -0.95 -17.17
CA GLU A 62 8.26 0.46 -17.04
C GLU A 62 7.12 1.36 -16.53
N LYS A 63 5.88 1.12 -17.00
CA LYS A 63 4.73 1.91 -16.57
C LYS A 63 4.39 1.61 -15.11
N LEU A 64 4.36 0.33 -14.72
CA LEU A 64 3.99 -0.08 -13.36
C LEU A 64 5.08 0.21 -12.33
N ALA A 65 6.34 0.13 -12.74
CA ALA A 65 7.51 0.45 -11.93
C ALA A 65 7.47 1.90 -11.43
N GLY A 66 6.83 2.80 -12.17
CA GLY A 66 6.61 4.19 -11.79
C GLY A 66 6.04 4.37 -10.39
N VAL A 67 5.06 3.54 -9.97
CA VAL A 67 4.47 3.60 -8.62
C VAL A 67 5.55 3.50 -7.56
N PHE A 68 6.41 2.49 -7.65
CA PHE A 68 7.47 2.26 -6.67
C PHE A 68 8.58 3.28 -6.83
N TYR A 69 8.99 3.60 -8.06
CA TYR A 69 10.03 4.58 -8.34
C TYR A 69 9.72 5.93 -7.69
N TYR A 70 8.54 6.48 -7.98
CA TYR A 70 8.17 7.80 -7.48
C TYR A 70 7.84 7.79 -5.99
N ALA A 71 7.22 6.72 -5.45
CA ALA A 71 7.01 6.58 -4.01
C ALA A 71 8.33 6.51 -3.22
N ILE A 72 9.33 5.78 -3.73
CA ILE A 72 10.67 5.71 -3.12
C ILE A 72 11.34 7.09 -3.18
N LYS A 73 11.29 7.76 -4.33
CA LYS A 73 11.86 9.10 -4.52
C LYS A 73 11.21 10.12 -3.57
N ALA A 74 9.89 10.12 -3.46
CA ALA A 74 9.13 11.04 -2.62
C ALA A 74 9.34 10.78 -1.11
N SER A 75 9.41 9.51 -0.70
CA SER A 75 9.70 9.13 0.69
C SER A 75 11.16 9.36 1.12
N LYS A 76 12.05 9.64 0.15
CA LYS A 76 13.51 9.85 0.37
C LYS A 76 14.20 8.65 1.03
N GLN A 77 13.66 7.45 0.83
CA GLN A 77 14.24 6.21 1.35
C GLN A 77 15.15 5.55 0.31
N ALA A 78 16.13 4.78 0.78
CA ALA A 78 16.83 3.84 -0.10
C ALA A 78 15.83 2.76 -0.60
N PRO A 79 15.89 2.32 -1.87
CA PRO A 79 14.91 1.37 -2.42
C PRO A 79 14.74 0.09 -1.59
N GLU A 80 15.83 -0.52 -1.12
CA GLU A 80 15.74 -1.72 -0.29
C GLU A 80 15.09 -1.44 1.08
N ALA A 81 15.43 -0.31 1.71
CA ALA A 81 14.85 0.08 2.99
C ALA A 81 13.32 0.28 2.86
N PHE A 82 12.90 0.91 1.76
CA PHE A 82 11.48 1.09 1.44
C PHE A 82 10.75 -0.24 1.31
N PHE A 83 11.30 -1.18 0.53
CA PHE A 83 10.68 -2.50 0.38
C PHE A 83 10.69 -3.29 1.71
N ARG A 84 11.76 -3.26 2.51
CA ARG A 84 11.77 -3.91 3.84
C ARG A 84 10.71 -3.33 4.78
N GLU A 85 10.54 -2.00 4.78
CA GLU A 85 9.47 -1.35 5.56
C GLU A 85 8.09 -1.77 5.06
N ALA A 86 7.85 -1.72 3.75
CA ALA A 86 6.58 -2.13 3.15
C ALA A 86 6.26 -3.61 3.43
N MET A 87 7.26 -4.49 3.46
CA MET A 87 7.08 -5.91 3.80
C MET A 87 6.81 -6.15 5.28
N THR A 88 7.23 -5.24 6.15
CA THR A 88 6.93 -5.27 7.59
C THR A 88 5.53 -4.74 7.84
N ASN A 89 5.11 -3.73 7.08
CA ASN A 89 3.80 -3.09 7.17
C ASN A 89 2.93 -3.48 5.96
N SER A 90 2.26 -4.65 6.06
CA SER A 90 1.40 -5.17 4.98
C SER A 90 0.36 -4.17 4.50
N TYR A 91 -0.10 -3.28 5.39
CA TYR A 91 -1.02 -2.20 5.02
C TYR A 91 -0.41 -1.31 3.92
N SER A 92 0.81 -0.78 4.09
CA SER A 92 1.45 0.07 3.08
C SER A 92 1.57 -0.63 1.73
N LEU A 93 2.00 -1.90 1.75
CA LEU A 93 2.23 -2.67 0.54
C LEU A 93 0.95 -2.97 -0.23
N GLU A 94 -0.15 -3.32 0.45
CA GLU A 94 -1.45 -3.55 -0.18
C GLU A 94 -1.90 -2.35 -1.02
N LYS A 95 -1.66 -1.12 -0.54
CA LYS A 95 -2.11 0.12 -1.20
C LYS A 95 -1.27 0.43 -2.42
N LEU A 96 0.06 0.26 -2.31
CA LEU A 96 0.97 0.42 -3.45
C LEU A 96 0.69 -0.63 -4.53
N VAL A 97 0.47 -1.89 -4.14
CA VAL A 97 0.08 -2.96 -5.06
C VAL A 97 -1.28 -2.68 -5.69
N TYR A 98 -2.24 -2.11 -4.93
CA TYR A 98 -3.52 -1.72 -5.50
C TYR A 98 -3.34 -0.60 -6.53
N LEU A 99 -2.51 0.42 -6.26
CA LEU A 99 -2.18 1.46 -7.25
C LEU A 99 -1.57 0.86 -8.52
N VAL A 100 -0.65 -0.11 -8.40
CA VAL A 100 -0.10 -0.84 -9.56
C VAL A 100 -1.21 -1.50 -10.38
N LYS A 101 -2.12 -2.25 -9.72
CA LYS A 101 -3.26 -2.90 -10.39
C LYS A 101 -4.18 -1.87 -11.06
N SER A 102 -4.44 -0.76 -10.38
CA SER A 102 -5.26 0.34 -10.88
C SER A 102 -4.66 0.97 -12.13
N ILE A 103 -3.36 1.29 -12.13
CA ILE A 103 -2.65 1.85 -13.29
C ILE A 103 -2.64 0.88 -14.47
N LYS A 104 -2.49 -0.42 -14.20
CA LYS A 104 -2.61 -1.45 -15.24
C LYS A 104 -4.01 -1.47 -15.87
N SER A 105 -5.05 -1.28 -15.06
CA SER A 105 -6.44 -1.29 -15.52
C SER A 105 -6.94 0.06 -16.06
N GLY A 106 -6.15 1.14 -15.90
CA GLY A 106 -6.52 2.50 -16.30
C GLY A 106 -7.56 3.17 -15.39
N LYS A 107 -7.93 2.57 -14.26
CA LYS A 107 -8.89 3.12 -13.31
C LYS A 107 -8.54 2.76 -11.87
N CYS A 108 -8.77 3.69 -10.95
CA CYS A 108 -8.63 3.46 -9.51
C CYS A 108 -10.00 3.63 -8.84
N VAL A 109 -10.65 2.54 -8.48
CA VAL A 109 -11.99 2.54 -7.87
C VAL A 109 -12.01 1.69 -6.61
N TYR A 110 -13.03 1.89 -5.76
CA TYR A 110 -13.27 0.99 -4.65
C TYR A 110 -13.55 -0.45 -5.11
N SER A 111 -13.03 -1.44 -4.38
CA SER A 111 -13.21 -2.86 -4.71
C SER A 111 -13.65 -3.66 -3.48
N VAL A 112 -14.77 -4.38 -3.62
CA VAL A 112 -15.25 -5.33 -2.58
C VAL A 112 -14.31 -6.54 -2.42
N ALA A 113 -13.53 -6.88 -3.45
CA ALA A 113 -12.57 -7.98 -3.39
C ALA A 113 -11.26 -7.58 -2.69
N ASP A 114 -10.95 -6.28 -2.63
CA ASP A 114 -9.74 -5.74 -1.97
C ASP A 114 -10.07 -4.43 -1.25
N MET A 115 -10.99 -4.50 -0.30
CA MET A 115 -11.55 -3.34 0.40
C MET A 115 -10.49 -2.51 1.14
N SER A 116 -9.40 -3.16 1.55
CA SER A 116 -8.30 -2.55 2.28
C SER A 116 -7.37 -1.81 1.31
N GLY A 117 -6.85 -2.51 0.30
CA GLY A 117 -5.97 -1.94 -0.73
C GLY A 117 -6.66 -0.83 -1.51
N SER A 118 -7.94 -1.01 -1.84
CA SER A 118 -8.68 -0.10 -2.72
C SER A 118 -8.90 1.28 -2.17
N ARG A 119 -8.71 1.51 -0.86
CA ARG A 119 -8.96 2.81 -0.21
C ARG A 119 -8.18 3.98 -0.80
N VAL A 120 -7.05 3.69 -1.45
CA VAL A 120 -6.28 4.70 -2.22
C VAL A 120 -7.12 5.40 -3.28
N PHE A 121 -8.24 4.83 -3.73
CA PHE A 121 -9.16 5.48 -4.67
C PHE A 121 -9.59 6.86 -4.19
N ALA A 122 -9.85 7.04 -2.88
CA ALA A 122 -10.31 8.32 -2.34
C ALA A 122 -9.27 9.44 -2.55
N LEU A 123 -7.98 9.10 -2.49
CA LEU A 123 -6.90 10.06 -2.73
C LEU A 123 -6.75 10.33 -4.23
N ILE A 124 -6.97 9.33 -5.09
CA ILE A 124 -6.97 9.52 -6.55
C ILE A 124 -8.14 10.41 -6.99
N GLU A 125 -9.34 10.23 -6.43
CA GLU A 125 -10.49 11.10 -6.70
C GLU A 125 -10.18 12.55 -6.34
N MET A 126 -9.62 12.79 -5.14
CA MET A 126 -9.22 14.15 -4.75
C MET A 126 -8.09 14.75 -5.62
N ILE A 127 -7.20 13.92 -6.16
CA ILE A 127 -6.18 14.37 -7.14
C ILE A 127 -6.86 14.79 -8.45
N ASN A 128 -7.79 13.97 -8.94
CA ASN A 128 -8.53 14.22 -10.17
C ASN A 128 -9.45 15.44 -10.08
N ASP A 129 -10.01 15.71 -8.91
CA ASP A 129 -10.78 16.91 -8.60
C ASP A 129 -9.90 18.15 -8.36
N GLU A 130 -8.58 18.01 -8.51
CA GLU A 130 -7.58 19.06 -8.34
C GLU A 130 -7.69 19.81 -6.99
N LEU A 131 -8.08 19.09 -5.92
CA LEU A 131 -8.28 19.71 -4.61
C LEU A 131 -6.97 20.29 -4.06
N GLU A 132 -6.98 21.59 -3.76
CA GLU A 132 -5.82 22.24 -3.14
C GLU A 132 -5.63 21.83 -1.67
N THR A 133 -6.75 21.68 -0.96
CA THR A 133 -6.78 21.27 0.45
C THR A 133 -7.96 20.33 0.69
N PHE A 134 -7.81 19.40 1.63
CA PHE A 134 -8.86 18.46 2.02
C PHE A 134 -8.77 18.13 3.50
N THR A 135 -9.83 17.53 4.05
CA THR A 135 -9.84 17.06 5.44
C THR A 135 -9.82 15.55 5.53
N ASN A 136 -9.42 15.00 6.69
CA ASN A 136 -9.63 13.58 6.94
C ASN A 136 -11.11 13.17 6.99
N GLY A 137 -12.02 14.13 7.24
CA GLY A 137 -13.46 13.95 7.04
C GLY A 137 -13.84 13.71 5.58
N ALA A 138 -13.31 14.52 4.66
CA ALA A 138 -13.57 14.32 3.23
C ALA A 138 -13.08 12.95 2.72
N VAL A 139 -11.93 12.47 3.19
CA VAL A 139 -11.43 11.11 2.87
C VAL A 139 -12.39 10.05 3.42
N PHE A 140 -12.87 10.23 4.64
CA PHE A 140 -13.83 9.34 5.28
C PHE A 140 -15.17 9.30 4.53
N ASP A 141 -15.67 10.44 4.07
CA ASP A 141 -16.92 10.56 3.35
C ASP A 141 -16.85 9.82 2.01
N LEU A 142 -15.82 10.07 1.18
CA LEU A 142 -15.61 9.33 -0.08
C LEU A 142 -15.57 7.81 0.15
N MET A 143 -14.82 7.36 1.16
CA MET A 143 -14.74 5.94 1.50
C MET A 143 -16.09 5.35 1.91
N ASN A 144 -16.92 6.08 2.64
CA ASN A 144 -18.23 5.62 3.07
C ASN A 144 -19.29 5.70 1.97
N GLU A 145 -19.20 6.66 1.07
CA GLU A 145 -20.04 6.73 -0.12
C GLU A 145 -19.81 5.50 -1.01
N ALA A 146 -18.55 5.16 -1.28
CA ALA A 146 -18.22 3.95 -2.02
C ALA A 146 -18.72 2.67 -1.32
N LYS A 147 -18.59 2.58 0.00
CA LYS A 147 -19.12 1.44 0.77
C LYS A 147 -20.63 1.36 0.70
N LYS A 148 -21.33 2.49 0.84
CA LYS A 148 -22.79 2.58 0.74
C LYS A 148 -23.27 2.10 -0.62
N ALA A 149 -22.61 2.54 -1.70
CA ALA A 149 -22.92 2.12 -3.06
C ALA A 149 -22.70 0.61 -3.32
N ASN A 150 -21.86 -0.04 -2.51
CA ASN A 150 -21.57 -1.47 -2.59
C ASN A 150 -22.24 -2.29 -1.46
N GLU A 151 -23.21 -1.71 -0.74
CA GLU A 151 -23.94 -2.36 0.36
C GLU A 151 -23.04 -2.89 1.49
N ILE A 152 -21.90 -2.22 1.70
CA ILE A 152 -20.91 -2.56 2.72
C ILE A 152 -21.13 -1.75 3.99
N LYS A 153 -20.86 -2.37 5.15
CA LYS A 153 -20.84 -1.68 6.44
C LYS A 153 -19.91 -0.46 6.44
N LEU A 154 -20.48 0.69 6.79
CA LEU A 154 -19.78 1.97 6.91
C LEU A 154 -18.76 1.95 8.05
N ASP A 155 -17.70 2.76 7.89
CA ASP A 155 -16.77 3.01 8.99
C ASP A 155 -17.45 3.84 10.08
N ALA A 156 -17.29 3.42 11.33
CA ALA A 156 -17.87 4.12 12.49
C ALA A 156 -17.10 5.40 12.89
N GLY A 157 -15.93 5.64 12.30
CA GLY A 157 -15.10 6.81 12.59
C GLY A 157 -13.84 6.87 11.73
N TYR A 158 -13.03 7.89 11.97
CA TYR A 158 -11.93 8.32 11.08
C TYR A 158 -10.69 7.42 11.08
N THR A 159 -10.67 6.28 11.78
CA THR A 159 -9.47 5.42 11.90
C THR A 159 -8.92 5.02 10.53
N GLN A 160 -9.78 4.57 9.61
CA GLN A 160 -9.33 4.07 8.31
C GLN A 160 -8.85 5.21 7.41
N ALA A 161 -9.53 6.37 7.42
CA ALA A 161 -9.11 7.57 6.71
C ALA A 161 -7.76 8.08 7.24
N ASN A 162 -7.59 8.14 8.56
CA ASN A 162 -6.33 8.56 9.19
C ASN A 162 -5.18 7.60 8.86
N GLN A 163 -5.43 6.28 8.82
CA GLN A 163 -4.41 5.31 8.41
C GLN A 163 -3.97 5.52 6.96
N LEU A 164 -4.91 5.81 6.06
CA LEU A 164 -4.60 6.10 4.65
C LEU A 164 -3.80 7.40 4.53
N ILE A 165 -4.23 8.47 5.19
CA ILE A 165 -3.52 9.76 5.15
C ILE A 165 -2.12 9.64 5.75
N ASN A 166 -1.96 8.97 6.89
CA ASN A 166 -0.64 8.74 7.49
C ASN A 166 0.28 7.92 6.57
N LEU A 167 -0.27 7.01 5.76
CA LEU A 167 0.50 6.34 4.71
C LEU A 167 0.93 7.35 3.64
N CYS A 168 0.01 8.14 3.10
CA CYS A 168 0.31 9.16 2.10
C CYS A 168 1.33 10.20 2.60
N GLU A 169 1.29 10.59 3.88
CA GLU A 169 2.31 11.47 4.49
C GLU A 169 3.69 10.81 4.48
N ARG A 170 3.79 9.54 4.89
CA ARG A 170 5.05 8.77 4.85
C ARG A 170 5.58 8.58 3.42
N LEU A 171 4.69 8.44 2.45
CA LEU A 171 5.04 8.35 1.03
C LEU A 171 5.37 9.71 0.41
N GLY A 172 5.29 10.80 1.17
CA GLY A 172 5.55 12.15 0.67
C GLY A 172 4.51 12.65 -0.34
N LEU A 173 3.28 12.12 -0.32
CA LEU A 173 2.18 12.56 -1.19
C LEU A 173 1.39 13.72 -0.61
N VAL A 174 1.25 13.76 0.70
CA VAL A 174 0.44 14.76 1.40
C VAL A 174 1.20 15.30 2.59
N GLU A 175 0.84 16.50 3.03
CA GLU A 175 1.32 17.07 4.28
C GLU A 175 0.18 17.70 5.06
N LYS A 176 0.24 17.53 6.38
CA LYS A 176 -0.66 18.18 7.32
C LYS A 176 -0.46 19.70 7.33
N ILE A 177 -1.56 20.45 7.26
CA ILE A 177 -1.57 21.90 7.47
C ILE A 177 -1.55 22.18 8.97
N LYS A 178 -0.43 22.71 9.48
CA LYS A 178 -0.23 22.96 10.91
C LYS A 178 -1.26 23.96 11.45
N GLY A 179 -1.81 23.66 12.62
CA GLY A 179 -2.78 24.53 13.32
C GLY A 179 -4.22 24.42 12.83
N MET A 180 -4.50 23.66 11.77
CA MET A 180 -5.83 23.60 11.14
C MET A 180 -6.57 22.31 11.51
N GLY A 181 -7.52 22.40 12.46
CA GLY A 181 -8.43 21.33 12.83
C GLY A 181 -7.82 20.19 13.65
N ALA A 182 -8.57 19.09 13.79
CA ALA A 182 -8.19 17.93 14.59
C ALA A 182 -8.59 16.60 13.93
N ALA A 183 -7.71 15.60 13.97
CA ALA A 183 -7.98 14.31 13.30
C ALA A 183 -9.16 13.56 13.95
N LYS A 184 -9.40 13.77 15.25
CA LYS A 184 -10.46 13.09 16.02
C LYS A 184 -11.88 13.43 15.60
N ASN A 185 -12.10 14.58 14.95
CA ASN A 185 -13.43 15.05 14.55
C ASN A 185 -13.56 15.30 13.04
N GLY A 186 -12.63 14.78 12.23
CA GLY A 186 -12.70 14.91 10.77
C GLY A 186 -12.30 16.28 10.21
N SER A 187 -11.86 17.23 11.05
CA SER A 187 -11.55 18.60 10.62
C SER A 187 -10.08 18.86 10.30
N GLN A 188 -9.19 17.87 10.50
CA GLN A 188 -7.76 18.05 10.23
C GLN A 188 -7.55 18.29 8.75
N GLN A 189 -6.92 19.42 8.41
CA GLN A 189 -6.62 19.76 7.02
C GLN A 189 -5.24 19.23 6.58
N TYR A 190 -5.20 18.86 5.30
CA TYR A 190 -4.05 18.37 4.57
C TYR A 190 -4.02 19.01 3.18
N ARG A 191 -2.87 18.97 2.53
CA ARG A 191 -2.69 19.32 1.12
C ARG A 191 -1.80 18.31 0.41
N PHE A 192 -1.96 18.19 -0.90
CA PHE A 192 -1.04 17.41 -1.71
C PHE A 192 0.30 18.10 -1.88
N ILE A 193 1.38 17.31 -1.82
CA ILE A 193 2.71 17.75 -2.22
C ILE A 193 2.81 17.51 -3.73
N LYS A 194 2.78 18.57 -4.54
CA LYS A 194 2.86 18.52 -6.01
C LYS A 194 4.27 18.16 -6.48
N ASN A 195 4.71 16.94 -6.17
CA ASN A 195 5.97 16.36 -6.59
C ASN A 195 5.77 15.36 -7.74
N ASP A 196 6.86 14.73 -8.20
CA ASP A 196 6.81 13.77 -9.30
C ASP A 196 5.87 12.58 -9.03
N PHE A 197 5.68 12.18 -7.77
CA PHE A 197 4.76 11.10 -7.46
C PHE A 197 3.30 11.52 -7.61
N TYR A 198 2.94 12.71 -7.12
CA TYR A 198 1.63 13.30 -7.38
C TYR A 198 1.37 13.44 -8.89
N ASN A 199 2.32 14.00 -9.63
CA ASN A 199 2.19 14.22 -11.08
C ASN A 199 2.02 12.88 -11.83
N TYR A 200 2.82 11.88 -11.48
CA TYR A 200 2.69 10.54 -12.06
C TYR A 200 1.30 9.92 -11.81
N LEU A 201 0.76 10.06 -10.60
CA LEU A 201 -0.58 9.55 -10.29
C LEU A 201 -1.68 10.34 -11.03
N ALA A 202 -1.56 11.67 -11.07
CA ALA A 202 -2.50 12.53 -11.79
C ALA A 202 -2.52 12.20 -13.29
N ASP A 203 -1.35 12.07 -13.91
CA ASP A 203 -1.22 11.72 -15.33
C ASP A 203 -1.71 10.29 -15.62
N ALA A 204 -1.46 9.34 -14.70
CA ALA A 204 -1.86 7.95 -14.87
C ALA A 204 -3.39 7.74 -14.82
N PHE A 205 -4.12 8.65 -14.19
CA PHE A 205 -5.58 8.57 -13.99
C PHE A 205 -6.35 9.76 -14.55
N LYS A 206 -5.71 10.56 -15.41
CA LYS A 206 -6.35 11.69 -16.09
C LYS A 206 -7.53 11.19 -16.92
N ALA A 207 -8.70 11.77 -16.67
CA ALA A 207 -9.95 11.47 -17.38
C ALA A 207 -9.90 11.88 -18.86
#